data_AF-A0A819ZF20-F1
#
_entry.id   AF-A0A819ZF20-F1
#
_cell.length_a   1.000
_cell.length_b   1.000
_cell.length_c   1.000
_cell.angle_alpha   90.00
_cell.angle_beta   90.00
_cell.angle_gamma   90.00
#
_symmetry.space_group_name_H-M   'P 1'
#
loop_
_entity.id
_entity.type
_entity.pdbx_description
1 polymer ?
#
loop_
_entity_poly.entity_id
_entity_poly.type
_entity_poly.pdbx_seq_one_letter_code
_entity_poly.pdbx_strand_id
1 'polypeptide(L)'
;PQSYNTDDTTQTSTTSSGILCRYFRKRNLTWFIFWIIIIVLILLVVIIPTVIILKKKIIISKAISTTITTTITTIKKDTTTTTTGHISTKWIQDGITVAGGHGQGDQFNQLHWPGMIYLDDDNETIYVVDEGNHRIVEWKSNVTTGQVVAGGNGNGNRTDQLSRPTAMIVDINNDSFIICDSENLRVVQWFRRNGSNQQIIISNIHCYGLAMDNNGDIYVSDVEKHVVSRWKQGDKNGIIVAGGNNQSNKLNELYHPTSIFIDQDYSVYVCDTWNHRVVKWLKNAKVGIVVAGVDGQGASVRQLSNPSVMILDRFGNVYVADYMNNRIMRWLKLTDYIEGRIIVGGNGVGSGPDQLQWPSGLLFDRKGNLYVSDHGGHRVQKFDVDLN
;
A
#
# COMPACT_ATOMS: atom_id res chain seq x y z
N PRO A 1 14.41 77.83 -9.03
CA PRO A 1 15.26 78.88 -9.64
C PRO A 1 16.19 79.48 -8.58
N GLN A 2 17.34 80.07 -8.97
CA GLN A 2 18.47 80.35 -8.06
C GLN A 2 18.55 81.80 -7.54
N SER A 3 19.04 81.95 -6.30
CA SER A 3 20.08 82.90 -5.85
C SER A 3 20.64 82.38 -4.50
N TYR A 4 21.96 82.26 -4.24
CA TYR A 4 23.04 83.28 -4.13
C TYR A 4 22.77 84.30 -3.00
N ASN A 5 23.71 84.65 -2.09
CA ASN A 5 25.13 84.28 -1.86
C ASN A 5 25.50 84.46 -0.34
N THR A 6 26.70 84.32 0.26
CA THR A 6 28.12 84.22 -0.19
C THR A 6 29.04 83.58 0.89
N ASP A 7 30.19 83.06 0.45
CA ASP A 7 31.58 83.00 1.03
C ASP A 7 31.92 83.94 2.23
N ASP A 8 32.87 83.69 3.16
CA ASP A 8 33.69 82.49 3.54
C ASP A 8 33.88 82.40 5.10
N THR A 9 35.02 82.46 5.85
CA THR A 9 36.48 82.64 5.63
C THR A 9 37.35 82.00 6.76
N THR A 10 38.62 81.68 6.45
CA THR A 10 39.72 81.17 7.33
C THR A 10 40.16 82.14 8.46
N GLN A 11 40.92 81.81 9.54
CA GLN A 11 41.82 80.67 9.87
C GLN A 11 42.11 80.54 11.40
N THR A 12 42.54 79.34 11.85
CA THR A 12 43.31 78.91 13.07
C THR A 12 43.84 79.97 14.09
N SER A 13 43.92 79.76 15.42
CA SER A 13 44.68 78.67 16.11
C SER A 13 44.59 78.61 17.69
N THR A 14 45.00 77.46 18.27
CA THR A 14 45.63 77.23 19.62
C THR A 14 44.95 77.54 20.99
N THR A 15 44.28 76.51 21.54
CA THR A 15 44.54 75.83 22.84
C THR A 15 44.73 76.58 24.19
N SER A 16 43.76 76.46 25.10
CA SER A 16 43.82 75.79 26.43
C SER A 16 42.43 75.89 27.11
N SER A 17 42.00 75.13 28.14
CA SER A 17 42.54 74.05 28.99
C SER A 17 41.37 73.07 29.34
N GLY A 18 41.48 71.92 30.01
CA GLY A 18 42.64 71.28 30.65
C GLY A 18 42.31 70.41 31.88
N ILE A 19 41.05 70.32 32.36
CA ILE A 19 40.74 69.75 33.70
C ILE A 19 39.96 68.42 33.69
N LEU A 20 38.95 68.20 32.82
CA LEU A 20 38.05 67.02 32.96
C LEU A 20 38.69 65.64 32.75
N CYS A 21 39.83 65.53 32.06
CA CYS A 21 40.28 64.27 31.45
C CYS A 21 41.19 63.38 32.31
N ARG A 22 41.08 63.41 33.65
CA ARG A 22 41.86 62.52 34.55
C ARG A 22 41.06 61.49 35.36
N TYR A 23 39.75 61.62 35.50
CA TYR A 23 38.97 60.67 36.33
C TYR A 23 38.56 59.37 35.60
N PHE A 24 38.47 59.37 34.27
CA PHE A 24 37.96 58.22 33.50
C PHE A 24 38.98 57.10 33.24
N ARG A 25 40.30 57.35 33.34
CA ARG A 25 41.31 56.41 32.81
C ARG A 25 41.61 55.18 33.69
N LYS A 26 41.17 55.15 34.96
CA LYS A 26 41.38 53.99 35.87
C LYS A 26 40.22 52.99 35.94
N ARG A 27 38.98 53.38 35.60
CA ARG A 27 37.81 52.46 35.70
C ARG A 27 37.70 51.47 34.53
N ASN A 28 38.23 51.82 33.36
CA ASN A 28 38.09 50.96 32.17
C ASN A 28 38.96 49.69 32.23
N LEU A 29 40.14 49.73 32.86
CA LEU A 29 41.06 48.58 32.83
C LEU A 29 40.53 47.38 33.62
N THR A 30 39.93 47.61 34.79
CA THR A 30 39.34 46.51 35.60
C THR A 30 38.11 45.91 34.93
N TRP A 31 37.26 46.73 34.30
CA TRP A 31 36.14 46.24 33.49
C TRP A 31 36.60 45.46 32.24
N PHE A 32 37.67 45.91 31.58
CA PHE A 32 38.23 45.22 30.42
C PHE A 32 38.82 43.85 30.81
N ILE A 33 39.55 43.79 31.93
CA ILE A 33 40.07 42.53 32.49
C ILE A 33 38.91 41.59 32.90
N PHE A 34 37.86 42.11 33.52
CA PHE A 34 36.66 41.34 33.89
C PHE A 34 35.97 40.72 32.67
N TRP A 35 35.79 41.49 31.58
CA TRP A 35 35.26 40.96 30.32
C TRP A 35 36.17 39.94 29.65
N ILE A 36 37.50 40.13 29.69
CA ILE A 36 38.46 39.11 29.20
C ILE A 36 38.33 37.81 30.00
N ILE A 37 38.23 37.89 31.32
CA ILE A 37 38.05 36.71 32.19
C ILE A 37 36.74 35.99 31.84
N ILE A 38 35.63 36.71 31.65
CA ILE A 38 34.35 36.13 31.21
C ILE A 38 34.47 35.44 29.84
N ILE A 39 35.10 36.09 28.86
CA ILE A 39 35.29 35.52 27.52
C ILE A 39 36.13 34.24 27.59
N VAL A 40 37.23 34.24 28.36
CA VAL A 40 38.07 33.06 28.58
C VAL A 40 37.30 31.95 29.30
N LEU A 41 36.45 32.27 30.28
CA LEU A 41 35.61 31.29 30.96
C LEU A 41 34.59 30.64 30.02
N ILE A 42 33.93 31.44 29.16
CA ILE A 42 33.00 30.92 28.14
C ILE A 42 33.74 30.03 27.13
N LEU A 43 34.96 30.41 26.74
CA LEU A 43 35.80 29.63 25.82
C LEU A 43 36.17 28.26 26.41
N LEU A 44 36.60 28.23 27.69
CA LEU A 44 37.02 27.03 28.40
C LEU A 44 35.88 26.12 28.85
N VAL A 45 34.75 26.69 29.31
CA VAL A 45 33.66 25.94 29.96
C VAL A 45 32.52 25.61 28.99
N VAL A 46 32.29 26.43 27.96
CA VAL A 46 31.18 26.23 26.99
C VAL A 46 31.70 25.79 25.62
N ILE A 47 32.60 26.56 25.02
CA ILE A 47 32.99 26.36 23.62
C ILE A 47 33.89 25.13 23.45
N ILE A 48 34.94 24.98 24.25
CA ILE A 48 35.85 23.83 24.15
C ILE A 48 35.12 22.50 24.42
N PRO A 49 34.30 22.35 25.48
CA PRO A 49 33.52 21.12 25.70
C PRO A 49 32.49 20.84 24.60
N THR A 50 31.77 21.84 24.09
CA THR A 50 30.82 21.62 22.98
C THR A 50 31.53 21.23 21.67
N VAL A 51 32.70 21.79 21.37
CA VAL A 51 33.55 21.37 20.23
C VAL A 51 34.07 19.95 20.40
N ILE A 52 34.45 19.54 21.62
CA ILE A 52 34.84 18.14 21.91
C ILE A 52 33.66 17.18 21.74
N ILE A 53 32.46 17.56 22.19
CA ILE A 53 31.23 16.78 21.99
C ILE A 53 30.86 16.69 20.50
N LEU A 54 30.98 17.78 19.73
CA LEU A 54 30.79 17.77 18.28
C LEU A 54 31.79 16.84 17.59
N LYS A 55 33.09 16.93 17.93
CA LYS A 55 34.11 16.03 17.39
C LYS A 55 33.81 14.56 17.70
N LYS A 56 33.39 14.23 18.94
CA LYS A 56 32.94 12.87 19.28
C LYS A 56 31.72 12.44 18.46
N LYS A 57 30.69 13.29 18.31
CA LYS A 57 29.52 13.00 17.47
C LYS A 57 29.88 12.80 15.99
N ILE A 58 30.83 13.57 15.44
CA ILE A 58 31.32 13.43 14.07
C ILE A 58 32.12 12.14 13.89
N ILE A 59 32.95 11.77 14.86
CA ILE A 59 33.69 10.48 14.85
C ILE A 59 32.71 9.30 14.91
N ILE A 60 31.71 9.34 15.79
CA ILE A 60 30.66 8.31 15.89
C ILE A 60 29.83 8.26 14.60
N SER A 61 29.45 9.40 14.02
CA SER A 61 28.74 9.48 12.74
C SER A 61 29.56 8.89 11.59
N LYS A 62 30.87 9.18 11.53
CA LYS A 62 31.77 8.56 10.55
C LYS A 62 31.92 7.06 10.78
N ALA A 63 32.07 6.59 12.02
CA ALA A 63 32.13 5.17 12.34
C ALA A 63 30.85 4.44 11.91
N ILE A 64 29.67 4.97 12.27
CA ILE A 64 28.36 4.44 11.85
C ILE A 64 28.23 4.46 10.32
N SER A 65 28.62 5.55 9.65
CA SER A 65 28.62 5.65 8.19
C SER A 65 29.57 4.64 7.53
N THR A 66 30.74 4.39 8.11
CA THR A 66 31.67 3.35 7.64
C THR A 66 31.06 1.96 7.84
N THR A 67 30.54 1.63 9.03
CA THR A 67 29.89 0.35 9.30
C THR A 67 28.70 0.11 8.37
N ILE A 68 27.82 1.12 8.18
CA ILE A 68 26.70 1.04 7.22
C ILE A 68 27.23 0.84 5.80
N THR A 69 28.30 1.52 5.39
CA THR A 69 28.90 1.34 4.06
C THR A 69 29.49 -0.06 3.89
N THR A 70 30.15 -0.61 4.91
CA THR A 70 30.67 -1.99 4.92
C THR A 70 29.53 -3.02 4.88
N THR A 71 28.48 -2.85 5.66
CA THR A 71 27.31 -3.74 5.62
C THR A 71 26.61 -3.66 4.26
N ILE A 72 26.49 -2.46 3.66
CA ILE A 72 25.95 -2.29 2.30
C ILE A 72 26.88 -2.90 1.25
N THR A 73 28.20 -2.84 1.38
CA THR A 73 29.09 -3.53 0.42
C THR A 73 29.12 -5.03 0.60
N THR A 74 28.94 -5.57 1.82
CA THR A 74 28.73 -7.02 2.03
C THR A 74 27.41 -7.47 1.40
N ILE A 75 26.27 -6.81 1.71
CA ILE A 75 24.96 -7.09 1.10
C ILE A 75 25.02 -6.99 -0.43
N LYS A 76 25.72 -5.98 -0.97
CA LYS A 76 25.96 -5.86 -2.41
C LYS A 76 26.83 -7.00 -2.94
N LYS A 77 27.85 -7.46 -2.22
CA LYS A 77 28.70 -8.56 -2.66
C LYS A 77 27.90 -9.87 -2.77
N ASP A 78 27.06 -10.15 -1.78
CA ASP A 78 26.16 -11.32 -1.78
C ASP A 78 25.09 -11.24 -2.89
N THR A 79 24.62 -10.03 -3.24
CA THR A 79 23.71 -9.84 -4.40
C THR A 79 24.42 -9.76 -5.76
N THR A 80 25.74 -9.52 -5.83
CA THR A 80 26.48 -9.57 -7.11
C THR A 80 26.73 -10.98 -7.64
N THR A 81 26.53 -12.02 -6.84
CA THR A 81 26.56 -13.43 -7.29
C THR A 81 25.26 -13.92 -7.95
N THR A 82 24.17 -13.15 -7.89
CA THR A 82 22.94 -13.43 -8.66
C THR A 82 22.95 -12.78 -10.04
N THR A 83 23.82 -13.28 -10.93
CA THR A 83 23.77 -12.95 -12.37
C THR A 83 22.50 -13.52 -13.01
N THR A 84 21.69 -12.65 -13.63
CA THR A 84 20.65 -13.01 -14.63
C THR A 84 19.65 -14.11 -14.23
N GLY A 85 19.34 -14.20 -12.93
CA GLY A 85 18.28 -15.07 -12.41
C GLY A 85 16.89 -14.45 -12.59
N HIS A 86 16.31 -14.53 -13.79
CA HIS A 86 14.85 -14.72 -13.86
C HIS A 86 14.58 -16.09 -13.24
N ILE A 87 14.34 -16.14 -11.94
CA ILE A 87 13.64 -17.28 -11.34
C ILE A 87 12.27 -17.25 -12.02
N SER A 88 12.09 -18.09 -13.03
CA SER A 88 10.78 -18.30 -13.62
C SER A 88 9.98 -19.06 -12.57
N THR A 89 9.36 -18.34 -11.63
CA THR A 89 8.39 -18.94 -10.73
C THR A 89 7.33 -19.58 -11.62
N LYS A 90 7.38 -20.91 -11.62
CA LYS A 90 6.34 -21.81 -12.06
C LYS A 90 5.63 -22.25 -10.78
N TRP A 91 4.45 -22.80 -10.95
CA TRP A 91 3.71 -23.42 -9.87
C TRP A 91 3.35 -24.84 -10.28
N ILE A 92 3.32 -25.75 -9.32
CA ILE A 92 2.74 -27.08 -9.50
C ILE A 92 1.30 -26.85 -9.95
N GLN A 93 0.92 -27.45 -11.09
CA GLN A 93 -0.37 -27.15 -11.72
C GLN A 93 -1.54 -27.78 -10.96
N ASP A 94 -1.30 -28.88 -10.23
CA ASP A 94 -2.27 -29.49 -9.33
C ASP A 94 -2.37 -28.68 -8.02
N GLY A 95 -3.52 -28.03 -7.80
CA GLY A 95 -3.85 -27.29 -6.59
C GLY A 95 -4.31 -28.18 -5.44
N ILE A 96 -3.93 -27.80 -4.22
CA ILE A 96 -4.39 -28.39 -2.96
C ILE A 96 -5.54 -27.56 -2.43
N THR A 97 -6.72 -28.14 -2.18
CA THR A 97 -7.82 -27.42 -1.52
C THR A 97 -7.49 -27.19 -0.04
N VAL A 98 -7.52 -25.92 0.39
CA VAL A 98 -7.12 -25.46 1.74
C VAL A 98 -8.25 -24.81 2.54
N ALA A 99 -9.37 -24.49 1.89
CA ALA A 99 -10.62 -24.09 2.56
C ALA A 99 -11.83 -24.46 1.68
N GLY A 100 -12.98 -24.77 2.29
CA GLY A 100 -14.19 -25.20 1.57
C GLY A 100 -14.04 -26.57 0.91
N GLY A 101 -14.51 -26.71 -0.33
CA GLY A 101 -14.37 -27.94 -1.13
C GLY A 101 -15.40 -29.04 -0.82
N HIS A 102 -16.16 -28.92 0.27
CA HIS A 102 -17.27 -29.84 0.61
C HIS A 102 -18.61 -29.44 -0.05
N GLY A 103 -18.54 -28.86 -1.25
CA GLY A 103 -19.68 -28.33 -1.99
C GLY A 103 -20.16 -26.95 -1.52
N GLN A 104 -21.12 -26.40 -2.26
CA GLN A 104 -21.81 -25.15 -1.94
C GLN A 104 -22.69 -25.32 -0.70
N GLY A 105 -22.58 -24.40 0.26
CA GLY A 105 -23.44 -24.35 1.43
C GLY A 105 -22.89 -23.45 2.54
N ASP A 106 -23.59 -23.43 3.68
CA ASP A 106 -23.34 -22.56 4.84
C ASP A 106 -22.70 -23.29 6.03
N GLN A 107 -22.41 -24.59 5.93
CA GLN A 107 -21.71 -25.33 6.98
C GLN A 107 -20.28 -24.82 7.20
N PHE A 108 -19.66 -25.16 8.33
CA PHE A 108 -18.32 -24.67 8.68
C PHE A 108 -17.19 -25.21 7.77
N ASN A 109 -17.43 -26.31 7.06
CA ASN A 109 -16.54 -26.86 6.03
C ASN A 109 -16.93 -26.46 4.59
N GLN A 110 -17.93 -25.60 4.42
CA GLN A 110 -18.47 -25.19 3.11
C GLN A 110 -18.28 -23.68 2.88
N LEU A 111 -18.29 -23.31 1.60
CA LEU A 111 -18.23 -21.92 1.13
C LEU A 111 -19.29 -21.71 0.04
N HIS A 112 -19.79 -20.49 -0.06
CA HIS A 112 -20.76 -20.08 -1.05
C HIS A 112 -20.23 -18.84 -1.78
N TRP A 113 -19.71 -19.06 -2.99
CA TRP A 113 -19.10 -17.99 -3.79
C TRP A 113 -17.99 -17.24 -3.03
N PRO A 114 -16.90 -17.93 -2.64
CA PRO A 114 -15.82 -17.25 -1.95
C PRO A 114 -15.21 -16.14 -2.83
N GLY A 115 -15.11 -14.94 -2.27
CA GLY A 115 -14.60 -13.72 -2.89
C GLY A 115 -13.13 -13.51 -2.59
N MET A 116 -12.75 -12.29 -2.18
CA MET A 116 -11.36 -11.98 -1.81
C MET A 116 -10.86 -12.80 -0.62
N ILE A 117 -9.55 -13.04 -0.57
CA ILE A 117 -8.86 -13.78 0.49
C ILE A 117 -7.72 -12.95 1.08
N TYR A 118 -7.42 -13.18 2.37
CA TYR A 118 -6.25 -12.65 3.07
C TYR A 118 -5.53 -13.80 3.79
N LEU A 119 -4.20 -13.70 3.95
CA LEU A 119 -3.38 -14.72 4.60
C LEU A 119 -2.51 -14.07 5.68
N ASP A 120 -2.66 -14.57 6.90
CA ASP A 120 -1.71 -14.36 7.98
C ASP A 120 -0.62 -15.44 7.89
N ASP A 121 0.48 -15.10 7.20
CA ASP A 121 1.65 -15.96 7.01
C ASP A 121 2.34 -16.40 8.31
N ASP A 122 2.27 -15.60 9.37
CA ASP A 122 2.92 -15.92 10.65
C ASP A 122 2.15 -17.01 11.42
N ASN A 123 0.85 -17.17 11.12
CA ASN A 123 -0.03 -18.15 11.74
C ASN A 123 -0.57 -19.21 10.75
N GLU A 124 -0.05 -19.25 9.52
CA GLU A 124 -0.58 -20.03 8.38
C GLU A 124 -2.12 -20.04 8.32
N THR A 125 -2.74 -18.86 8.44
CA THR A 125 -4.19 -18.70 8.64
C THR A 125 -4.82 -17.89 7.51
N ILE A 126 -5.71 -18.51 6.74
CA ILE A 126 -6.45 -17.90 5.64
C ILE A 126 -7.74 -17.28 6.18
N TYR A 127 -8.07 -16.08 5.76
CA TYR A 127 -9.37 -15.46 5.96
C TYR A 127 -10.08 -15.33 4.62
N VAL A 128 -11.28 -15.90 4.52
CA VAL A 128 -12.06 -15.99 3.29
C VAL A 128 -13.29 -15.10 3.41
N VAL A 129 -13.49 -14.21 2.44
CA VAL A 129 -14.78 -13.54 2.23
C VAL A 129 -15.74 -14.57 1.63
N ASP A 130 -16.74 -14.98 2.39
CA ASP A 130 -17.72 -16.01 2.00
C ASP A 130 -19.02 -15.29 1.56
N GLU A 131 -18.98 -14.74 0.34
CA GLU A 131 -19.88 -13.69 -0.16
C GLU A 131 -21.36 -14.12 -0.10
N GLY A 132 -21.66 -15.31 -0.59
CA GLY A 132 -23.01 -15.90 -0.62
C GLY A 132 -23.55 -16.36 0.74
N ASN A 133 -22.68 -16.48 1.76
CA ASN A 133 -23.05 -16.76 3.15
C ASN A 133 -22.96 -15.53 4.06
N HIS A 134 -22.59 -14.37 3.51
CA HIS A 134 -22.54 -13.06 4.17
C HIS A 134 -21.69 -13.04 5.45
N ARG A 135 -20.49 -13.63 5.37
CA ARG A 135 -19.59 -13.83 6.50
C ARG A 135 -18.12 -13.80 6.08
N ILE A 136 -17.24 -13.58 7.04
CA ILE A 136 -15.80 -13.80 6.92
C ILE A 136 -15.46 -15.06 7.73
N VAL A 137 -14.75 -16.00 7.12
CA VAL A 137 -14.39 -17.28 7.73
C VAL A 137 -12.88 -17.41 7.85
N GLU A 138 -12.39 -17.65 9.06
CA GLU A 138 -11.00 -17.98 9.38
C GLU A 138 -10.76 -19.49 9.22
N TRP A 139 -9.76 -19.88 8.44
CA TRP A 139 -9.30 -21.24 8.23
C TRP A 139 -7.83 -21.35 8.60
N LYS A 140 -7.50 -22.21 9.57
CA LYS A 140 -6.12 -22.44 10.04
C LYS A 140 -5.47 -23.62 9.32
N SER A 141 -4.14 -23.60 9.21
CA SER A 141 -3.36 -24.73 8.68
C SER A 141 -3.80 -26.07 9.30
N ASN A 142 -4.11 -27.06 8.44
CA ASN A 142 -4.54 -28.42 8.79
C ASN A 142 -5.91 -28.58 9.50
N VAL A 143 -6.85 -27.62 9.40
CA VAL A 143 -8.25 -27.82 9.85
C VAL A 143 -9.19 -28.14 8.69
N THR A 144 -10.27 -28.87 8.97
CA THR A 144 -11.33 -29.22 7.99
C THR A 144 -12.58 -28.34 8.08
N THR A 145 -12.63 -27.42 9.04
CA THR A 145 -13.75 -26.51 9.29
C THR A 145 -13.21 -25.13 9.68
N GLY A 146 -13.71 -24.07 9.04
CA GLY A 146 -13.40 -22.70 9.41
C GLY A 146 -14.29 -22.15 10.53
N GLN A 147 -13.83 -21.07 11.16
CA GLN A 147 -14.54 -20.32 12.20
C GLN A 147 -15.04 -18.98 11.66
N VAL A 148 -16.29 -18.62 11.90
CA VAL A 148 -16.80 -17.28 11.53
C VAL A 148 -16.18 -16.22 12.45
N VAL A 149 -15.60 -15.17 11.85
CA VAL A 149 -14.95 -14.06 12.58
C VAL A 149 -15.60 -12.70 12.32
N ALA A 150 -16.36 -12.56 11.23
CA ALA A 150 -17.24 -11.41 10.98
C ALA A 150 -18.49 -11.80 10.17
N GLY A 151 -19.56 -11.02 10.28
CA GLY A 151 -20.87 -11.35 9.72
C GLY A 151 -21.49 -12.61 10.36
N GLY A 152 -22.18 -13.42 9.55
CA GLY A 152 -22.74 -14.71 9.99
C GLY A 152 -24.02 -14.65 10.82
N ASN A 153 -24.40 -13.49 11.37
CA ASN A 153 -25.67 -13.28 12.09
C ASN A 153 -26.89 -13.13 11.13
N GLY A 154 -26.90 -13.89 10.04
CA GLY A 154 -27.83 -13.78 8.90
C GLY A 154 -27.60 -12.55 8.03
N ASN A 155 -28.20 -12.53 6.83
CA ASN A 155 -28.23 -11.33 5.98
C ASN A 155 -28.89 -10.16 6.72
N GLY A 156 -28.30 -8.97 6.63
CA GLY A 156 -28.98 -7.73 6.97
C GLY A 156 -28.04 -6.55 7.15
N ASN A 157 -28.60 -5.43 7.61
CA ASN A 157 -27.94 -4.13 7.67
C ASN A 157 -27.58 -3.66 9.10
N ARG A 158 -27.76 -4.50 10.13
CA ARG A 158 -27.25 -4.19 11.48
C ARG A 158 -25.72 -4.09 11.48
N THR A 159 -25.14 -3.56 12.55
CA THR A 159 -23.67 -3.46 12.71
C THR A 159 -23.00 -4.81 12.96
N ASP A 160 -23.75 -5.80 13.46
CA ASP A 160 -23.32 -7.19 13.64
C ASP A 160 -23.62 -8.09 12.42
N GLN A 161 -24.10 -7.52 11.32
CA GLN A 161 -24.45 -8.24 10.09
C GLN A 161 -23.66 -7.72 8.88
N LEU A 162 -23.58 -8.56 7.85
CA LEU A 162 -23.14 -8.21 6.51
C LEU A 162 -24.23 -8.62 5.51
N SER A 163 -24.20 -8.04 4.31
CA SER A 163 -24.99 -8.42 3.15
C SER A 163 -24.07 -8.42 1.93
N ARG A 164 -23.79 -9.63 1.45
CA ARG A 164 -22.92 -9.92 0.28
C ARG A 164 -21.58 -9.13 0.31
N PRO A 165 -20.70 -9.38 1.30
CA PRO A 165 -19.38 -8.77 1.36
C PRO A 165 -18.50 -9.31 0.23
N THR A 166 -17.74 -8.43 -0.43
CA THR A 166 -16.98 -8.72 -1.66
C THR A 166 -15.46 -8.70 -1.44
N ALA A 167 -14.97 -7.75 -0.63
CA ALA A 167 -13.56 -7.60 -0.29
C ALA A 167 -13.33 -7.37 1.21
N MET A 168 -12.13 -7.75 1.66
CA MET A 168 -11.64 -7.48 3.01
C MET A 168 -10.13 -7.25 3.00
N ILE A 169 -9.66 -6.32 3.83
CA ILE A 169 -8.24 -6.12 4.16
C ILE A 169 -8.05 -6.05 5.69
N VAL A 170 -6.84 -6.29 6.18
CA VAL A 170 -6.50 -6.20 7.62
C VAL A 170 -5.80 -4.88 7.93
N ASP A 171 -6.36 -4.14 8.87
CA ASP A 171 -5.66 -3.06 9.58
C ASP A 171 -4.95 -3.67 10.80
N ILE A 172 -3.63 -3.82 10.66
CA ILE A 172 -2.76 -4.37 11.71
C ILE A 172 -2.54 -3.39 12.87
N ASN A 173 -2.72 -2.07 12.65
CA ASN A 173 -2.50 -1.04 13.66
C ASN A 173 -3.68 -0.95 14.64
N ASN A 174 -4.90 -1.06 14.13
CA ASN A 174 -6.14 -1.07 14.92
C ASN A 174 -6.66 -2.48 15.24
N ASP A 175 -5.94 -3.54 14.80
CA ASP A 175 -6.31 -4.95 14.99
C ASP A 175 -7.74 -5.28 14.51
N SER A 176 -8.06 -4.87 13.29
CA SER A 176 -9.40 -4.94 12.72
C SER A 176 -9.40 -5.36 11.25
N PHE A 177 -10.45 -6.06 10.84
CA PHE A 177 -10.79 -6.17 9.42
C PHE A 177 -11.43 -4.87 8.94
N ILE A 178 -11.09 -4.42 7.74
CA ILE A 178 -11.87 -3.46 6.97
C ILE A 178 -12.60 -4.27 5.90
N ILE A 179 -13.92 -4.30 5.97
CA ILE A 179 -14.79 -5.16 5.14
C ILE A 179 -15.64 -4.27 4.24
N CYS A 180 -15.65 -4.57 2.94
CA CYS A 180 -16.65 -4.01 2.04
C CYS A 180 -17.94 -4.82 2.19
N ASP A 181 -19.03 -4.13 2.50
CA ASP A 181 -20.34 -4.69 2.77
C ASP A 181 -21.31 -4.22 1.67
N SER A 182 -21.16 -4.85 0.49
CA SER A 182 -21.54 -4.30 -0.83
C SER A 182 -23.01 -3.91 -0.92
N GLU A 183 -23.92 -4.83 -0.59
CA GLU A 183 -25.38 -4.61 -0.69
C GLU A 183 -25.93 -3.72 0.43
N ASN A 184 -25.14 -3.49 1.49
CA ASN A 184 -25.41 -2.47 2.51
C ASN A 184 -24.81 -1.09 2.17
N LEU A 185 -24.21 -0.94 0.98
CA LEU A 185 -23.60 0.29 0.44
C LEU A 185 -22.61 0.97 1.40
N ARG A 186 -21.78 0.18 2.09
CA ARG A 186 -20.91 0.67 3.17
C ARG A 186 -19.59 -0.11 3.30
N VAL A 187 -18.63 0.52 3.98
CA VAL A 187 -17.40 -0.14 4.45
C VAL A 187 -17.40 -0.14 5.99
N VAL A 188 -17.14 -1.31 6.57
CA VAL A 188 -17.23 -1.56 8.02
C VAL A 188 -15.86 -1.93 8.58
N GLN A 189 -15.46 -1.30 9.69
CA GLN A 189 -14.34 -1.73 10.52
C GLN A 189 -14.84 -2.72 11.58
N TRP A 190 -14.20 -3.88 11.67
CA TRP A 190 -14.58 -4.99 12.54
C TRP A 190 -13.37 -5.47 13.35
N PHE A 191 -13.32 -5.13 14.63
CA PHE A 191 -12.19 -5.46 15.52
C PHE A 191 -12.10 -6.96 15.80
N ARG A 192 -10.87 -7.52 15.79
CA ARG A 192 -10.63 -8.96 15.93
C ARG A 192 -10.64 -9.44 17.39
N ARG A 193 -10.11 -8.64 18.31
CA ARG A 193 -9.97 -8.98 19.75
C ARG A 193 -10.91 -8.21 20.68
N ASN A 194 -11.42 -7.05 20.25
CA ASN A 194 -12.36 -6.22 21.00
C ASN A 194 -13.78 -6.39 20.45
N GLY A 195 -14.54 -7.34 21.01
CA GLY A 195 -15.85 -7.75 20.48
C GLY A 195 -16.88 -6.62 20.34
N SER A 196 -17.77 -6.77 19.36
CA SER A 196 -19.00 -5.97 19.14
C SER A 196 -18.84 -4.47 18.89
N ASN A 197 -17.61 -3.96 18.70
CA ASN A 197 -17.34 -2.55 18.39
C ASN A 197 -17.29 -2.27 16.88
N GLN A 198 -18.18 -2.86 16.07
CA GLN A 198 -18.19 -2.60 14.62
C GLN A 198 -18.53 -1.14 14.31
N GLN A 199 -17.78 -0.51 13.39
CA GLN A 199 -17.98 0.88 12.99
C GLN A 199 -18.19 0.99 11.48
N ILE A 200 -19.23 1.72 11.06
CA ILE A 200 -19.39 2.11 9.66
C ILE A 200 -18.44 3.29 9.42
N ILE A 201 -17.39 3.06 8.64
CA ILE A 201 -16.34 4.07 8.39
C ILE A 201 -16.53 4.82 7.08
N ILE A 202 -17.22 4.21 6.11
CA ILE A 202 -17.62 4.83 4.83
C ILE A 202 -19.04 4.37 4.50
N SER A 203 -19.89 5.25 3.99
CA SER A 203 -21.30 4.99 3.68
C SER A 203 -21.71 5.57 2.32
N ASN A 204 -22.80 5.05 1.75
CA ASN A 204 -23.33 5.41 0.43
C ASN A 204 -22.32 5.13 -0.72
N ILE A 205 -21.63 4.00 -0.62
CA ILE A 205 -20.62 3.52 -1.56
C ILE A 205 -20.95 2.08 -1.96
N HIS A 206 -21.20 1.82 -3.25
CA HIS A 206 -21.33 0.44 -3.73
C HIS A 206 -19.93 -0.12 -3.90
N CYS A 207 -19.30 -0.45 -2.78
CA CYS A 207 -17.92 -0.89 -2.76
C CYS A 207 -17.76 -2.26 -3.42
N TYR A 208 -16.59 -2.55 -3.97
CA TYR A 208 -16.25 -3.93 -4.38
C TYR A 208 -14.81 -4.26 -4.03
N GLY A 209 -13.86 -3.37 -4.32
CA GLY A 209 -12.45 -3.52 -4.01
C GLY A 209 -12.01 -2.66 -2.83
N LEU A 210 -11.11 -3.20 -2.02
CA LEU A 210 -10.44 -2.50 -0.93
C LEU A 210 -8.92 -2.61 -1.05
N ALA A 211 -8.23 -1.51 -0.78
CA ALA A 211 -6.79 -1.47 -0.51
C ALA A 211 -6.49 -0.40 0.55
N MET A 212 -5.29 -0.42 1.12
CA MET A 212 -4.85 0.56 2.12
C MET A 212 -3.37 0.84 1.94
N ASP A 213 -2.97 2.11 2.08
CA ASP A 213 -1.56 2.51 1.98
C ASP A 213 -0.82 2.50 3.33
N ASN A 214 0.48 2.74 3.31
CA ASN A 214 1.34 2.76 4.49
C ASN A 214 1.03 3.91 5.49
N ASN A 215 0.13 4.84 5.15
CA ASN A 215 -0.37 5.88 6.07
C ASN A 215 -1.70 5.50 6.73
N GLY A 216 -2.35 4.43 6.28
CA GLY A 216 -3.73 4.10 6.63
C GLY A 216 -4.78 4.83 5.79
N ASP A 217 -4.42 5.43 4.65
CA ASP A 217 -5.44 5.92 3.71
C ASP A 217 -6.11 4.70 3.04
N ILE A 218 -7.44 4.61 3.13
CA ILE A 218 -8.22 3.49 2.57
C ILE A 218 -8.66 3.85 1.14
N TYR A 219 -8.44 2.94 0.21
CA TYR A 219 -8.82 3.04 -1.19
C TYR A 219 -9.98 2.08 -1.47
N VAL A 220 -11.09 2.60 -1.99
CA VAL A 220 -12.32 1.85 -2.26
C VAL A 220 -12.75 2.04 -3.71
N SER A 221 -13.03 0.96 -4.42
CA SER A 221 -13.66 1.04 -5.75
C SER A 221 -15.17 1.04 -5.60
N ASP A 222 -15.82 1.99 -6.28
CA ASP A 222 -17.28 2.08 -6.33
C ASP A 222 -17.74 1.59 -7.70
N VAL A 223 -18.49 0.48 -7.74
CA VAL A 223 -18.90 -0.16 -8.99
C VAL A 223 -20.07 0.52 -9.68
N GLU A 224 -20.86 1.36 -8.99
CA GLU A 224 -21.93 2.18 -9.58
C GLU A 224 -21.42 3.51 -10.11
N LYS A 225 -20.50 4.15 -9.37
CA LYS A 225 -19.91 5.45 -9.73
C LYS A 225 -18.69 5.31 -10.65
N HIS A 226 -18.21 4.08 -10.85
CA HIS A 226 -17.05 3.71 -11.66
C HIS A 226 -15.79 4.55 -11.35
N VAL A 227 -15.45 4.59 -10.06
CA VAL A 227 -14.28 5.29 -9.53
C VAL A 227 -13.47 4.40 -8.61
N VAL A 228 -12.20 4.76 -8.42
CA VAL A 228 -11.50 4.49 -7.16
C VAL A 228 -11.42 5.79 -6.37
N SER A 229 -11.80 5.71 -5.09
CA SER A 229 -11.83 6.82 -4.16
C SER A 229 -10.91 6.53 -2.96
N ARG A 230 -10.15 7.52 -2.52
CA ARG A 230 -9.28 7.44 -1.34
C ARG A 230 -9.85 8.23 -0.18
N TRP A 231 -9.91 7.62 1.00
CA TRP A 231 -10.48 8.13 2.23
C TRP A 231 -9.42 8.14 3.34
N LYS A 232 -9.23 9.27 4.01
CA LYS A 232 -8.46 9.36 5.25
C LYS A 232 -9.35 9.08 6.46
N GLN A 233 -8.74 8.72 7.58
CA GLN A 233 -9.47 8.60 8.84
C GLN A 233 -10.16 9.93 9.20
N GLY A 234 -11.50 9.92 9.26
CA GLY A 234 -12.32 11.11 9.53
C GLY A 234 -12.73 11.93 8.30
N ASP A 235 -12.33 11.55 7.07
CA ASP A 235 -12.84 12.19 5.85
C ASP A 235 -14.35 11.95 5.71
N LYS A 236 -15.11 13.02 5.41
CA LYS A 236 -16.54 12.93 5.09
C LYS A 236 -16.83 12.57 3.64
N ASN A 237 -15.84 12.71 2.75
CA ASN A 237 -15.96 12.43 1.32
C ASN A 237 -14.60 11.93 0.81
N GLY A 238 -14.58 10.81 0.08
CA GLY A 238 -13.38 10.30 -0.56
C GLY A 238 -12.94 11.15 -1.75
N ILE A 239 -11.63 11.22 -1.98
CA ILE A 239 -11.02 11.90 -3.13
C ILE A 239 -10.92 10.88 -4.27
N ILE A 240 -11.51 11.18 -5.43
CA ILE A 240 -11.39 10.33 -6.64
C ILE A 240 -9.93 10.34 -7.11
N VAL A 241 -9.35 9.13 -7.27
CA VAL A 241 -7.98 8.90 -7.71
C VAL A 241 -7.88 8.15 -9.04
N ALA A 242 -8.95 7.48 -9.48
CA ALA A 242 -9.08 6.89 -10.82
C ALA A 242 -10.55 6.86 -11.28
N GLY A 243 -10.79 6.87 -12.59
CA GLY A 243 -12.13 6.81 -13.21
C GLY A 243 -12.96 8.10 -13.08
N GLY A 244 -14.29 7.94 -13.06
CA GLY A 244 -15.23 9.01 -12.67
C GLY A 244 -15.64 10.04 -13.73
N ASN A 245 -15.46 9.76 -15.03
CA ASN A 245 -15.98 10.63 -16.10
C ASN A 245 -17.21 10.02 -16.79
N ASN A 246 -17.12 8.78 -17.31
CA ASN A 246 -18.22 8.02 -17.93
C ASN A 246 -17.95 6.50 -17.81
N GLN A 247 -18.95 5.69 -18.12
CA GLN A 247 -18.81 4.27 -18.46
C GLN A 247 -18.21 4.12 -19.88
N SER A 248 -16.88 4.03 -20.02
CA SER A 248 -16.28 3.64 -21.30
C SER A 248 -14.83 3.12 -21.15
N ASN A 249 -14.25 2.71 -22.29
CA ASN A 249 -12.89 2.20 -22.40
C ASN A 249 -11.80 3.29 -22.57
N LYS A 250 -12.11 4.59 -22.39
CA LYS A 250 -11.06 5.64 -22.38
C LYS A 250 -10.09 5.43 -21.20
N LEU A 251 -8.89 6.02 -21.29
CA LEU A 251 -7.85 5.88 -20.25
C LEU A 251 -8.09 6.78 -19.01
N ASN A 252 -9.03 7.71 -19.07
CA ASN A 252 -9.52 8.50 -17.92
C ASN A 252 -10.81 7.92 -17.29
N GLU A 253 -11.24 6.75 -17.73
CA GLU A 253 -12.54 6.14 -17.42
C GLU A 253 -12.36 4.68 -16.97
N LEU A 254 -13.37 4.18 -16.27
CA LEU A 254 -13.45 2.82 -15.71
C LEU A 254 -14.86 2.29 -15.98
N TYR A 255 -15.02 0.96 -15.98
CA TYR A 255 -16.31 0.30 -16.07
C TYR A 255 -16.34 -0.94 -15.17
N HIS A 256 -17.14 -0.85 -14.10
CA HIS A 256 -17.24 -1.83 -13.00
C HIS A 256 -15.87 -2.19 -12.35
N PRO A 257 -15.17 -1.23 -11.70
CA PRO A 257 -13.88 -1.49 -11.07
C PRO A 257 -14.00 -2.38 -9.82
N THR A 258 -13.45 -3.60 -9.85
CA THR A 258 -13.62 -4.60 -8.77
C THR A 258 -12.47 -4.66 -7.77
N SER A 259 -11.24 -4.43 -8.19
CA SER A 259 -10.06 -4.68 -7.35
C SER A 259 -9.04 -3.56 -7.50
N ILE A 260 -8.28 -3.32 -6.43
CA ILE A 260 -7.30 -2.23 -6.31
C ILE A 260 -5.99 -2.79 -5.75
N PHE A 261 -4.87 -2.33 -6.29
CA PHE A 261 -3.55 -2.45 -5.64
C PHE A 261 -2.85 -1.08 -5.62
N ILE A 262 -2.17 -0.75 -4.52
CA ILE A 262 -1.43 0.50 -4.33
C ILE A 262 0.06 0.19 -4.24
N ASP A 263 0.88 0.76 -5.13
CA ASP A 263 2.34 0.61 -5.03
C ASP A 263 3.00 1.67 -4.13
N GLN A 264 4.30 1.49 -3.85
CA GLN A 264 5.07 2.35 -2.94
C GLN A 264 5.19 3.81 -3.44
N ASP A 265 4.97 4.05 -4.74
CA ASP A 265 4.92 5.40 -5.34
C ASP A 265 3.51 6.03 -5.23
N TYR A 266 2.56 5.34 -4.59
CA TYR A 266 1.13 5.65 -4.51
C TYR A 266 0.43 5.66 -5.88
N SER A 267 0.90 4.79 -6.79
CA SER A 267 0.17 4.49 -8.02
C SER A 267 -0.99 3.54 -7.73
N VAL A 268 -2.12 3.77 -8.39
CA VAL A 268 -3.34 2.97 -8.24
C VAL A 268 -3.48 2.03 -9.43
N TYR A 269 -3.36 0.73 -9.20
CA TYR A 269 -3.72 -0.31 -10.16
C TYR A 269 -5.17 -0.71 -9.93
N VAL A 270 -5.93 -0.90 -11.02
CA VAL A 270 -7.36 -1.22 -10.96
C VAL A 270 -7.71 -2.32 -11.96
N CYS A 271 -8.45 -3.34 -11.51
CA CYS A 271 -9.17 -4.26 -12.40
C CYS A 271 -10.36 -3.51 -13.01
N ASP A 272 -10.25 -3.16 -14.28
CA ASP A 272 -11.27 -2.44 -15.05
C ASP A 272 -12.15 -3.47 -15.78
N THR A 273 -12.95 -4.18 -14.98
CA THR A 273 -13.53 -5.50 -15.27
C THR A 273 -14.28 -5.58 -16.58
N TRP A 274 -15.20 -4.65 -16.82
CA TRP A 274 -16.06 -4.66 -18.01
C TRP A 274 -15.43 -3.94 -19.22
N ASN A 275 -14.24 -3.35 -19.04
CA ASN A 275 -13.32 -3.00 -20.12
C ASN A 275 -12.24 -4.10 -20.36
N HIS A 276 -12.31 -5.20 -19.61
CA HIS A 276 -11.49 -6.42 -19.76
C HIS A 276 -9.97 -6.17 -19.67
N ARG A 277 -9.54 -5.32 -18.75
CA ARG A 277 -8.14 -4.87 -18.64
C ARG A 277 -7.73 -4.55 -17.20
N VAL A 278 -6.43 -4.45 -16.95
CA VAL A 278 -5.88 -3.85 -15.73
C VAL A 278 -5.18 -2.55 -16.09
N VAL A 279 -5.48 -1.48 -15.35
CA VAL A 279 -4.99 -0.12 -15.66
C VAL A 279 -4.31 0.50 -14.44
N LYS A 280 -3.15 1.11 -14.65
CA LYS A 280 -2.35 1.81 -13.64
C LYS A 280 -2.47 3.33 -13.81
N TRP A 281 -2.95 4.04 -12.79
CA TRP A 281 -2.78 5.48 -12.65
C TRP A 281 -1.54 5.77 -11.80
N LEU A 282 -0.62 6.60 -12.32
CA LEU A 282 0.43 7.19 -11.48
C LEU A 282 -0.19 8.20 -10.51
N LYS A 283 0.49 8.49 -9.39
CA LYS A 283 0.01 9.43 -8.38
C LYS A 283 -0.40 10.78 -9.01
N ASN A 284 -1.64 11.21 -8.77
CA ASN A 284 -2.27 12.42 -9.33
C ASN A 284 -2.48 12.45 -10.87
N ALA A 285 -2.24 11.36 -11.60
CA ALA A 285 -2.46 11.30 -13.05
C ALA A 285 -3.95 11.43 -13.41
N LYS A 286 -4.24 11.96 -14.61
CA LYS A 286 -5.61 12.08 -15.16
C LYS A 286 -5.98 10.98 -16.15
N VAL A 287 -4.99 10.22 -16.62
CA VAL A 287 -5.12 9.03 -17.46
C VAL A 287 -4.30 7.90 -16.86
N GLY A 288 -4.79 6.68 -17.03
CA GLY A 288 -4.09 5.46 -16.67
C GLY A 288 -3.35 4.83 -17.86
N ILE A 289 -2.53 3.83 -17.56
CA ILE A 289 -1.72 3.06 -18.49
C ILE A 289 -2.21 1.61 -18.41
N VAL A 290 -2.58 0.99 -19.54
CA VAL A 290 -2.99 -0.42 -19.54
C VAL A 290 -1.76 -1.30 -19.30
N VAL A 291 -1.83 -2.19 -18.30
CA VAL A 291 -0.72 -3.08 -17.90
C VAL A 291 -1.03 -4.57 -18.09
N ALA A 292 -2.31 -4.93 -18.31
CA ALA A 292 -2.76 -6.26 -18.72
C ALA A 292 -4.09 -6.15 -19.50
N GLY A 293 -4.38 -7.11 -20.39
CA GLY A 293 -5.58 -7.06 -21.24
C GLY A 293 -5.54 -5.96 -22.31
N VAL A 294 -4.37 -5.71 -22.90
CA VAL A 294 -4.16 -4.62 -23.88
C VAL A 294 -5.00 -4.77 -25.15
N ASP A 295 -5.34 -6.00 -25.54
CA ASP A 295 -6.16 -6.30 -26.72
C ASP A 295 -7.64 -6.57 -26.36
N GLY A 296 -8.07 -6.14 -25.16
CA GLY A 296 -9.46 -6.22 -24.71
C GLY A 296 -9.96 -7.65 -24.45
N GLN A 297 -11.23 -7.91 -24.78
CA GLN A 297 -11.90 -9.16 -24.45
C GLN A 297 -11.37 -10.35 -25.26
N GLY A 298 -11.01 -11.44 -24.58
CA GLY A 298 -10.75 -12.74 -25.20
C GLY A 298 -9.85 -13.63 -24.37
N ALA A 299 -9.42 -14.74 -24.97
CA ALA A 299 -8.58 -15.77 -24.33
C ALA A 299 -7.11 -15.75 -24.81
N SER A 300 -6.74 -14.85 -25.73
CA SER A 300 -5.34 -14.71 -26.19
C SER A 300 -4.41 -14.27 -25.04
N VAL A 301 -3.09 -14.45 -25.21
CA VAL A 301 -2.10 -14.03 -24.19
C VAL A 301 -2.08 -12.53 -23.90
N ARG A 302 -2.59 -11.71 -24.81
CA ARG A 302 -2.72 -10.23 -24.69
C ARG A 302 -4.09 -9.75 -24.20
N GLN A 303 -5.00 -10.69 -23.93
CA GLN A 303 -6.41 -10.45 -23.62
C GLN A 303 -6.80 -10.97 -22.24
N LEU A 304 -7.91 -10.47 -21.72
CA LEU A 304 -8.58 -10.93 -20.51
C LEU A 304 -10.09 -11.03 -20.76
N SER A 305 -10.84 -11.65 -19.85
CA SER A 305 -12.29 -11.72 -19.90
C SER A 305 -12.86 -11.58 -18.49
N ASN A 306 -13.35 -10.36 -18.20
CA ASN A 306 -13.85 -9.88 -16.91
C ASN A 306 -12.87 -10.08 -15.73
N PRO A 307 -11.64 -9.54 -15.78
CA PRO A 307 -10.63 -9.77 -14.73
C PRO A 307 -11.11 -9.26 -13.37
N SER A 308 -11.19 -10.16 -12.39
CA SER A 308 -11.86 -9.94 -11.09
C SER A 308 -10.94 -9.31 -10.04
N VAL A 309 -9.71 -9.80 -9.93
CA VAL A 309 -8.71 -9.38 -8.94
C VAL A 309 -7.32 -9.33 -9.56
N MET A 310 -6.47 -8.40 -9.08
CA MET A 310 -5.03 -8.42 -9.36
C MET A 310 -4.19 -8.27 -8.10
N ILE A 311 -3.01 -8.88 -8.11
CA ILE A 311 -1.94 -8.66 -7.13
C ILE A 311 -0.61 -8.42 -7.85
N LEU A 312 0.34 -7.77 -7.17
CA LEU A 312 1.69 -7.55 -7.68
C LEU A 312 2.73 -8.27 -6.82
N ASP A 313 3.75 -8.85 -7.45
CA ASP A 313 4.94 -9.33 -6.72
C ASP A 313 5.94 -8.20 -6.41
N ARG A 314 7.00 -8.51 -5.66
CA ARG A 314 8.06 -7.56 -5.27
C ARG A 314 8.83 -6.94 -6.44
N PHE A 315 8.76 -7.52 -7.63
CA PHE A 315 9.33 -6.95 -8.86
C PHE A 315 8.31 -6.09 -9.61
N GLY A 316 7.05 -6.09 -9.16
CA GLY A 316 5.91 -5.36 -9.70
C GLY A 316 5.21 -6.06 -10.86
N ASN A 317 5.50 -7.36 -11.10
CA ASN A 317 4.79 -8.14 -12.11
C ASN A 317 3.33 -8.30 -11.68
N VAL A 318 2.40 -8.16 -12.62
CA VAL A 318 0.95 -8.14 -12.35
C VAL A 318 0.39 -9.54 -12.57
N TYR A 319 -0.22 -10.12 -11.53
CA TYR A 319 -0.94 -11.39 -11.59
C TYR A 319 -2.44 -11.09 -11.53
N VAL A 320 -3.21 -11.65 -12.46
CA VAL A 320 -4.62 -11.34 -12.68
C VAL A 320 -5.43 -12.62 -12.69
N ALA A 321 -6.55 -12.64 -11.96
CA ALA A 321 -7.55 -13.68 -12.09
C ALA A 321 -8.42 -13.36 -13.32
N ASP A 322 -8.25 -14.15 -14.37
CA ASP A 322 -8.91 -13.98 -15.64
C ASP A 322 -10.25 -14.74 -15.61
N TYR A 323 -11.19 -14.18 -14.83
CA TYR A 323 -12.40 -14.83 -14.29
C TYR A 323 -13.16 -15.71 -15.30
N MET A 324 -13.59 -15.15 -16.45
CA MET A 324 -14.39 -15.91 -17.42
C MET A 324 -13.56 -16.90 -18.25
N ASN A 325 -12.23 -16.74 -18.28
CA ASN A 325 -11.29 -17.67 -18.90
C ASN A 325 -10.78 -18.73 -17.90
N ASN A 326 -11.21 -18.71 -16.63
CA ASN A 326 -10.95 -19.71 -15.59
C ASN A 326 -9.46 -20.03 -15.37
N ARG A 327 -8.62 -18.99 -15.38
CA ARG A 327 -7.15 -19.09 -15.33
C ARG A 327 -6.53 -17.92 -14.59
N ILE A 328 -5.31 -18.10 -14.09
CA ILE A 328 -4.49 -17.03 -13.52
C ILE A 328 -3.39 -16.66 -14.52
N MET A 329 -3.24 -15.36 -14.79
CA MET A 329 -2.34 -14.82 -15.82
C MET A 329 -1.30 -13.86 -15.21
N ARG A 330 -0.04 -13.91 -15.65
CA ARG A 330 1.03 -12.97 -15.25
C ARG A 330 1.51 -12.10 -16.41
N TRP A 331 1.57 -10.79 -16.21
CA TRP A 331 2.34 -9.82 -17.01
C TRP A 331 3.61 -9.38 -16.28
N LEU A 332 4.72 -9.20 -17.01
CA LEU A 332 5.99 -8.71 -16.46
C LEU A 332 6.05 -7.17 -16.51
N LYS A 333 6.58 -6.53 -15.46
CA LYS A 333 6.64 -5.05 -15.38
C LYS A 333 7.69 -4.41 -16.28
N LEU A 334 8.76 -5.15 -16.61
CA LEU A 334 10.01 -4.61 -17.16
C LEU A 334 10.20 -4.91 -18.65
N THR A 335 9.11 -5.17 -19.37
CA THR A 335 9.13 -5.50 -20.80
C THR A 335 8.19 -4.59 -21.59
N ASP A 336 8.67 -4.03 -22.71
CA ASP A 336 7.81 -3.40 -23.74
C ASP A 336 6.80 -4.41 -24.34
N TYR A 337 7.03 -5.69 -24.08
CA TYR A 337 6.20 -6.84 -24.39
C TYR A 337 5.08 -6.99 -23.35
N ILE A 338 3.85 -6.60 -23.70
CA ILE A 338 2.66 -6.64 -22.80
C ILE A 338 1.85 -7.94 -23.01
N GLU A 339 2.54 -9.07 -23.15
CA GLU A 339 1.92 -10.39 -23.21
C GLU A 339 1.91 -11.07 -21.85
N GLY A 340 0.76 -11.62 -21.48
CA GLY A 340 0.59 -12.41 -20.29
C GLY A 340 0.99 -13.86 -20.51
N ARG A 341 1.24 -14.58 -19.41
CA ARG A 341 1.44 -16.03 -19.42
C ARG A 341 0.47 -16.69 -18.46
N ILE A 342 -0.14 -17.80 -18.86
CA ILE A 342 -0.92 -18.64 -17.95
C ILE A 342 0.04 -19.15 -16.86
N ILE A 343 -0.44 -19.16 -15.62
CA ILE A 343 0.31 -19.54 -14.43
C ILE A 343 -0.25 -20.82 -13.81
N VAL A 344 -1.57 -20.86 -13.61
CA VAL A 344 -2.36 -22.03 -13.21
C VAL A 344 -3.77 -21.90 -13.80
N GLY A 345 -4.48 -23.02 -13.94
CA GLY A 345 -5.83 -23.06 -14.52
C GLY A 345 -5.85 -22.88 -16.04
N GLY A 346 -7.06 -22.75 -16.60
CA GLY A 346 -7.31 -22.78 -18.04
C GLY A 346 -7.65 -24.16 -18.59
N ASN A 347 -7.53 -25.22 -17.78
CA ASN A 347 -7.81 -26.62 -18.14
C ASN A 347 -9.32 -26.97 -18.09
N GLY A 348 -10.15 -26.02 -18.53
CA GLY A 348 -11.61 -26.08 -18.42
C GLY A 348 -12.15 -25.79 -17.02
N VAL A 349 -13.47 -25.79 -16.93
CA VAL A 349 -14.23 -25.65 -15.67
C VAL A 349 -14.45 -27.02 -15.06
N GLY A 350 -14.20 -27.16 -13.76
CA GLY A 350 -14.48 -28.37 -13.00
C GLY A 350 -13.84 -28.38 -11.62
N SER A 351 -13.94 -29.51 -10.93
CA SER A 351 -13.44 -29.72 -9.56
C SER A 351 -12.06 -30.39 -9.49
N GLY A 352 -11.39 -30.62 -10.62
CA GLY A 352 -10.01 -31.11 -10.67
C GLY A 352 -9.03 -30.16 -9.93
N PRO A 353 -7.84 -30.64 -9.54
CA PRO A 353 -6.84 -29.83 -8.83
C PRO A 353 -6.23 -28.76 -9.75
N ASP A 354 -6.12 -29.04 -11.05
CA ASP A 354 -5.64 -28.14 -12.10
C ASP A 354 -6.75 -27.25 -12.70
N GLN A 355 -7.98 -27.43 -12.23
CA GLN A 355 -9.16 -26.73 -12.71
C GLN A 355 -9.58 -25.60 -11.76
N LEU A 356 -10.06 -24.51 -12.35
CA LEU A 356 -10.66 -23.38 -11.65
C LEU A 356 -12.02 -23.08 -12.26
N GLN A 357 -12.88 -22.42 -11.50
CA GLN A 357 -14.14 -21.85 -11.98
C GLN A 357 -14.30 -20.45 -11.40
N TRP A 358 -14.21 -19.44 -12.27
CA TRP A 358 -14.45 -18.03 -11.92
C TRP A 358 -13.55 -17.47 -10.80
N PRO A 359 -12.20 -17.60 -10.87
CA PRO A 359 -11.31 -17.18 -9.79
C PRO A 359 -11.53 -15.71 -9.38
N SER A 360 -11.61 -15.45 -8.07
CA SER A 360 -12.11 -14.19 -7.47
C SER A 360 -11.14 -13.50 -6.50
N GLY A 361 -10.18 -14.26 -5.95
CA GLY A 361 -9.24 -13.80 -4.95
C GLY A 361 -7.86 -14.40 -5.19
N LEU A 362 -6.79 -13.63 -4.96
CA LEU A 362 -5.41 -14.06 -5.14
C LEU A 362 -4.52 -13.52 -4.02
N LEU A 363 -3.57 -14.33 -3.57
CA LEU A 363 -2.43 -13.89 -2.74
C LEU A 363 -1.24 -14.84 -2.89
N PHE A 364 -0.06 -14.40 -2.42
CA PHE A 364 1.11 -15.25 -2.25
C PHE A 364 1.47 -15.37 -0.77
N ASP A 365 1.98 -16.53 -0.36
CA ASP A 365 2.73 -16.64 0.92
C ASP A 365 4.19 -16.20 0.75
N ARG A 366 4.91 -16.00 1.87
CA ARG A 366 6.37 -15.73 1.90
C ARG A 366 7.24 -16.78 1.19
N LYS A 367 6.74 -18.00 0.97
CA LYS A 367 7.46 -19.09 0.28
C LYS A 367 7.32 -18.93 -1.26
N GLY A 368 6.28 -18.23 -1.71
CA GLY A 368 5.95 -17.98 -3.12
C GLY A 368 4.77 -18.79 -3.65
N ASN A 369 4.11 -19.58 -2.79
CA ASN A 369 2.95 -20.40 -3.17
C ASN A 369 1.76 -19.48 -3.48
N LEU A 370 1.02 -19.79 -4.54
CA LEU A 370 -0.14 -19.02 -4.99
C LEU A 370 -1.42 -19.59 -4.36
N TYR A 371 -2.17 -18.75 -3.65
CA TYR A 371 -3.51 -19.09 -3.19
C TYR A 371 -4.54 -18.43 -4.10
N VAL A 372 -5.55 -19.19 -4.52
CA VAL A 372 -6.62 -18.78 -5.42
C VAL A 372 -7.97 -19.07 -4.77
N SER A 373 -8.80 -18.04 -4.63
CA SER A 373 -10.20 -18.19 -4.28
C SER A 373 -10.98 -18.62 -5.53
N ASP A 374 -11.57 -19.81 -5.48
CA ASP A 374 -12.17 -20.52 -6.60
C ASP A 374 -13.70 -20.43 -6.46
N HIS A 375 -14.24 -19.27 -6.85
CA HIS A 375 -15.60 -18.80 -6.55
C HIS A 375 -16.69 -19.79 -6.97
N GLY A 376 -16.61 -20.29 -8.21
CA GLY A 376 -17.53 -21.31 -8.73
C GLY A 376 -17.17 -22.73 -8.29
N GLY A 377 -15.92 -22.97 -7.87
CA GLY A 377 -15.48 -24.22 -7.25
C GLY A 377 -15.82 -24.36 -5.77
N HIS A 378 -16.37 -23.30 -5.14
CA HIS A 378 -16.75 -23.28 -3.72
C HIS A 378 -15.60 -23.65 -2.75
N ARG A 379 -14.38 -23.20 -3.09
CA ARG A 379 -13.15 -23.56 -2.38
C ARG A 379 -12.07 -22.48 -2.47
N VAL A 380 -11.02 -22.62 -1.68
CA VAL A 380 -9.74 -21.94 -1.88
C VAL A 380 -8.70 -23.01 -2.21
N GLN A 381 -7.96 -22.83 -3.29
CA GLN A 381 -6.88 -23.73 -3.72
C GLN A 381 -5.51 -23.07 -3.51
N LYS A 382 -4.52 -23.87 -3.10
CA LYS A 382 -3.12 -23.51 -2.97
C LYS A 382 -2.32 -24.26 -4.03
N PHE A 383 -1.58 -23.53 -4.85
CA PHE A 383 -0.64 -24.06 -5.82
C PHE A 383 0.77 -23.79 -5.29
N ASP A 384 1.54 -24.85 -5.07
CA ASP A 384 2.91 -24.72 -4.55
C ASP A 384 3.86 -24.21 -5.63
N VAL A 385 4.84 -23.39 -5.22
CA VAL A 385 5.88 -22.91 -6.14
C VAL A 385 6.81 -24.07 -6.51
N ASP A 386 7.06 -24.23 -7.80
CA ASP A 386 8.03 -25.22 -8.29
C ASP A 386 9.45 -24.63 -8.14
N LEU A 387 10.32 -25.39 -7.46
CA LEU A 387 11.68 -25.00 -7.07
C LEU A 387 12.76 -25.66 -7.95
N ASN A 388 12.38 -26.33 -9.04
CA ASN A 388 13.23 -27.15 -9.90
C ASN A 388 13.50 -26.55 -11.30
#